data_AF-A0A6M2A1S7-F1
#
_entry.id   AF-A0A6M2A1S7-F1
#
_cell.length_a   1.000
_cell.length_b   1.000
_cell.length_c   1.000
_cell.angle_alpha   90.00
_cell.angle_beta   90.00
_cell.angle_gamma   90.00
#
_symmetry.space_group_name_H-M   'P 1'
#
loop_
_entity.id
_entity.type
_entity.pdbx_description
1 polymer ?
#
loop_
_entity_poly.entity_id
_entity_poly.type
_entity_poly.pdbx_seq_one_letter_code
_entity_poly.pdbx_strand_id
1 'polypeptide(L)'
;MARKKVSFAEMKRSFPQDITFEVLAKQFLQFSRDRYPSAEKALQNTNTILSHVNIQDPIKLVHAKIIILNVMRDAVRQVNPDYVYNSPQHRDEVFAAIIEALEGLEEELEELEEEAFFEEEEEEEEEIDLGDFSLDLDL
;
A
#
# COMPACT_ATOMS: atom_id res chain seq x y z
N MET A 1 -11.49 13.70 26.53
CA MET A 1 -10.33 12.91 26.04
C MET A 1 -9.28 13.86 25.47
N ALA A 2 -8.03 13.78 25.93
CA ALA A 2 -6.94 14.62 25.44
C ALA A 2 -6.25 13.95 24.25
N ARG A 3 -6.23 14.60 23.07
CA ARG A 3 -5.47 14.14 21.91
C ARG A 3 -3.97 14.16 22.24
N LYS A 4 -3.35 12.99 22.36
CA LYS A 4 -1.91 12.83 22.59
C LYS A 4 -1.15 13.41 21.39
N LYS A 5 -0.43 14.51 21.61
CA LYS A 5 0.45 15.09 20.59
C LYS A 5 1.67 14.16 20.44
N VAL A 6 1.71 13.39 19.36
CA VAL A 6 2.87 12.56 19.01
C VAL A 6 4.00 13.48 18.57
N SER A 7 5.18 13.34 19.17
CA SER A 7 6.34 14.13 18.79
C SER A 7 6.92 13.65 17.46
N PHE A 8 7.47 14.55 16.66
CA PHE A 8 8.09 14.22 15.37
C PHE A 8 9.22 13.17 15.50
N ALA A 9 9.89 13.12 16.66
CA ALA A 9 10.92 12.13 16.95
C ALA A 9 10.36 10.71 17.14
N GLU A 10 9.17 10.57 17.72
CA GLU A 10 8.48 9.28 17.84
C GLU A 10 7.98 8.81 16.47
N MET A 11 7.50 9.74 15.64
CA MET A 11 7.05 9.49 14.26
C MET A 11 8.21 9.04 13.34
N LYS A 12 9.43 9.53 13.58
CA LYS A 12 10.65 9.09 12.88
C LYS A 12 11.12 7.69 13.30
N ARG A 13 10.72 7.24 14.50
CA ARG A 13 11.06 5.91 15.04
C ARG A 13 10.09 4.83 14.57
N SER A 14 8.88 5.22 14.15
CA SER A 14 7.87 4.33 13.56
C SER A 14 8.04 4.13 12.05
N PHE A 15 8.86 4.95 11.37
CA PHE A 15 9.24 4.66 10.00
C PHE A 15 10.30 3.55 10.00
N PRO A 16 10.12 2.48 9.22
CA PRO A 16 11.11 1.43 9.10
C PRO A 16 12.42 2.07 8.64
N GLN A 17 13.47 1.96 9.45
CA GLN A 17 14.83 2.44 9.08
C GLN A 17 15.33 1.75 7.80
N ASP A 18 14.67 0.65 7.42
CA ASP A 18 15.05 -0.25 6.34
C ASP A 18 14.51 0.19 4.97
N ILE A 19 13.43 0.99 4.92
CA ILE A 19 12.96 1.60 3.67
C ILE A 19 13.70 2.92 3.46
N THR A 20 14.77 2.84 2.67
CA THR A 20 15.54 4.01 2.24
C THR A 20 15.31 4.29 0.76
N PHE A 21 15.59 5.54 0.35
CA PHE A 21 15.60 5.91 -1.07
C PHE A 21 16.48 4.97 -1.91
N GLU A 22 17.61 4.52 -1.36
CA GLU A 22 18.52 3.62 -2.06
C GLU A 22 17.87 2.27 -2.37
N VAL A 23 17.10 1.72 -1.42
CA VAL A 23 16.35 0.47 -1.62
C VAL A 23 15.31 0.65 -2.72
N LEU A 24 14.52 1.73 -2.65
CA LEU A 24 13.51 2.05 -3.67
C LEU A 24 14.14 2.22 -5.06
N ALA A 25 15.24 2.96 -5.16
CA ALA A 25 15.93 3.21 -6.42
C ALA A 25 16.53 1.93 -7.02
N LYS A 26 17.18 1.09 -6.21
CA LYS A 26 17.73 -0.20 -6.65
C LYS A 26 16.63 -1.10 -7.20
N GLN A 27 15.53 -1.18 -6.47
CA GLN A 27 14.40 -2.02 -6.84
C GLN A 27 13.71 -1.53 -8.12
N PHE A 28 13.52 -0.22 -8.25
CA PHE A 28 13.02 0.40 -9.47
C PHE A 28 13.91 0.11 -10.68
N LEU A 29 15.23 0.27 -10.54
CA LEU A 29 16.18 0.00 -11.63
C LEU A 29 16.21 -1.47 -12.01
N GLN A 30 16.07 -2.37 -11.03
CA GLN A 30 16.02 -3.81 -11.28
C GLN A 30 14.75 -4.18 -12.06
N PHE A 31 13.59 -3.66 -11.65
CA PHE A 31 12.32 -3.86 -12.36
C PHE A 31 12.34 -3.25 -13.77
N SER A 32 12.83 -2.01 -13.89
CA SER A 32 12.89 -1.29 -15.17
C SER A 32 13.79 -1.95 -16.20
N ARG A 33 14.70 -2.84 -15.77
CA ARG A 33 15.59 -3.62 -16.65
C ARG A 33 15.10 -5.06 -16.89
N ASP A 34 13.96 -5.44 -16.30
CA ASP A 34 13.34 -6.72 -16.57
C ASP A 34 12.99 -6.82 -18.06
N ARG A 35 13.30 -7.96 -18.67
CA ARG A 35 13.03 -8.22 -20.09
C ARG A 35 11.54 -8.32 -20.40
N TYR A 36 10.74 -8.70 -19.41
CA TYR A 36 9.29 -8.91 -19.52
C TYR A 36 8.62 -8.31 -18.29
N PRO A 37 8.45 -6.98 -18.22
CA PRO A 37 7.74 -6.35 -17.12
C PRO A 37 6.26 -6.77 -17.14
N SER A 38 5.67 -6.95 -15.96
CA SER A 38 4.26 -7.27 -15.77
C SER A 38 3.75 -6.71 -14.45
N ALA A 39 2.43 -6.55 -14.31
CA ALA A 39 1.82 -6.09 -13.07
C ALA A 39 2.20 -6.98 -11.87
N GLU A 40 2.15 -8.31 -12.05
CA GLU A 40 2.56 -9.27 -11.03
C GLU A 40 3.99 -9.04 -10.55
N LYS A 41 4.93 -8.77 -11.47
CA LYS A 41 6.33 -8.49 -11.10
C LYS A 41 6.49 -7.13 -10.42
N ALA A 42 5.70 -6.13 -10.80
CA ALA A 42 5.67 -4.85 -10.11
C ALA A 42 5.21 -5.02 -8.66
N LEU A 43 4.18 -5.85 -8.43
CA LEU A 43 3.70 -6.20 -7.10
C LEU A 43 4.70 -7.05 -6.30
N GLN A 44 5.36 -8.02 -6.92
CA GLN A 44 6.44 -8.78 -6.26
C GLN A 44 7.58 -7.86 -5.80
N ASN A 45 7.88 -6.83 -6.58
CA ASN A 45 8.88 -5.84 -6.25
C ASN A 45 8.47 -5.02 -5.02
N THR A 46 7.23 -4.52 -4.96
CA THR A 46 6.73 -3.82 -3.77
C THR A 46 6.68 -4.71 -2.54
N ASN A 47 6.26 -5.97 -2.67
CA ASN A 47 6.29 -6.96 -1.60
C ASN A 47 7.71 -7.19 -1.07
N THR A 48 8.71 -7.19 -1.96
CA THR A 48 10.12 -7.31 -1.56
C THR A 48 10.56 -6.11 -0.72
N ILE A 49 10.19 -4.88 -1.13
CA ILE A 49 10.49 -3.65 -0.38
C ILE A 49 9.82 -3.67 1.00
N LEU A 50 8.58 -4.14 1.07
CA LEU A 50 7.76 -4.15 2.28
C LEU A 50 8.02 -5.37 3.18
N SER A 51 8.78 -6.37 2.73
CA SER A 51 9.03 -7.63 3.48
C SER A 51 9.65 -7.42 4.87
N HIS A 52 10.34 -6.30 5.08
CA HIS A 52 10.93 -5.93 6.37
C HIS A 52 10.04 -5.01 7.22
N VAL A 53 8.87 -4.65 6.71
CA VAL A 53 7.90 -3.80 7.41
C VAL A 53 6.78 -4.65 7.96
N ASN A 54 6.59 -4.58 9.27
CA ASN A 54 5.52 -5.28 9.94
C ASN A 54 4.18 -4.51 9.83
N ILE A 55 3.58 -4.50 8.64
CA ILE A 55 2.22 -3.96 8.42
C ILE A 55 1.24 -5.12 8.53
N GLN A 56 0.46 -5.13 9.61
CA GLN A 56 -0.55 -6.18 9.87
C GLN A 56 -1.92 -5.81 9.33
N ASP A 57 -2.18 -4.50 9.21
CA ASP A 57 -3.43 -3.95 8.71
C ASP A 57 -3.45 -4.04 7.16
N PRO A 58 -4.41 -4.79 6.57
CA PRO A 58 -4.48 -4.99 5.13
C PRO A 58 -4.62 -3.69 4.33
N ILE A 59 -5.49 -2.77 4.77
CA ILE A 59 -5.72 -1.48 4.12
C ILE A 59 -4.42 -0.66 4.11
N LYS A 60 -3.73 -0.59 5.25
CA LYS A 60 -2.43 0.10 5.33
C LYS A 60 -1.37 -0.55 4.45
N LEU A 61 -1.40 -1.88 4.30
CA LEU A 61 -0.47 -2.60 3.45
C LEU A 61 -0.70 -2.27 1.97
N VAL A 62 -1.96 -2.26 1.52
CA VAL A 62 -2.35 -1.90 0.15
C VAL A 62 -1.95 -0.46 -0.15
N HIS A 63 -2.26 0.49 0.74
CA HIS A 63 -1.80 1.87 0.61
C HIS A 63 -0.28 1.99 0.48
N ALA A 64 0.49 1.24 1.27
CA ALA A 64 1.95 1.27 1.19
C ALA A 64 2.46 0.80 -0.19
N LYS A 65 1.85 -0.25 -0.76
CA LYS A 65 2.15 -0.71 -2.13
C LYS A 65 1.82 0.36 -3.16
N ILE A 66 0.63 0.99 -3.07
CA ILE A 66 0.19 2.07 -3.96
C ILE A 66 1.17 3.24 -3.93
N ILE A 67 1.64 3.66 -2.76
CA ILE A 67 2.61 4.75 -2.60
C ILE A 67 3.91 4.40 -3.33
N ILE A 68 4.44 3.19 -3.14
CA ILE A 68 5.68 2.75 -3.79
C ILE A 68 5.52 2.74 -5.32
N LEU A 69 4.42 2.18 -5.83
CA LEU A 69 4.17 2.13 -7.28
C LEU A 69 3.97 3.51 -7.89
N ASN A 70 3.31 4.44 -7.19
CA ASN A 70 3.21 5.84 -7.64
C ASN A 70 4.60 6.49 -7.77
N VAL A 71 5.49 6.27 -6.81
CA VAL A 71 6.88 6.75 -6.89
C VAL A 71 7.62 6.12 -8.08
N MET A 72 7.43 4.83 -8.33
CA MET A 72 8.03 4.14 -9.49
C MET A 72 7.47 4.66 -10.82
N ARG A 73 6.16 4.86 -10.93
CA ARG A 73 5.49 5.43 -12.11
C ARG A 73 6.07 6.79 -12.46
N ASP A 74 6.26 7.64 -11.45
CA ASP A 74 6.82 8.96 -11.65
C ASP A 74 8.30 8.87 -12.03
N ALA A 75 9.05 7.93 -11.45
CA ALA A 75 10.44 7.67 -11.82
C ALA A 75 10.61 7.27 -13.30
N VAL A 76 9.66 6.51 -13.89
CA VAL A 76 9.69 6.15 -15.32
C VAL A 76 9.73 7.38 -16.25
N ARG A 77 9.16 8.50 -15.80
CA ARG A 77 9.13 9.76 -16.55
C ARG A 77 10.34 10.65 -16.28
N GLN A 78 11.05 10.44 -15.18
CA GLN A 78 12.11 11.33 -14.70
C GLN A 78 13.53 10.81 -15.00
N VAL A 79 13.70 9.52 -15.26
CA VAL A 79 15.02 8.95 -15.59
C VAL A 79 15.37 9.08 -17.06
N ASN A 80 16.66 9.10 -17.37
CA ASN A 80 17.13 9.10 -18.75
C ASN A 80 16.80 7.74 -19.41
N PRO A 81 15.99 7.71 -20.47
CA PRO A 81 15.50 6.46 -21.03
C PRO A 81 16.59 5.60 -21.68
N ASP A 82 17.63 6.21 -22.26
CA ASP A 82 18.68 5.53 -23.00
C ASP A 82 19.59 4.66 -22.09
N TYR A 83 19.59 4.92 -20.78
CA TYR A 83 20.41 4.21 -19.81
C TYR A 83 19.64 3.18 -18.99
N VAL A 84 18.31 3.30 -18.95
CA VAL A 84 17.46 2.48 -18.07
C VAL A 84 16.68 1.44 -18.87
N TYR A 85 16.19 1.80 -20.05
CA TYR A 85 15.31 0.95 -20.85
C TYR A 85 16.03 0.43 -22.10
N ASN A 86 15.58 -0.71 -22.59
CA ASN A 86 16.15 -1.32 -23.80
C ASN A 86 15.70 -0.60 -25.07
N SER A 87 14.49 -0.04 -25.05
CA SER A 87 13.87 0.70 -26.15
C SER A 87 12.76 1.61 -25.61
N PRO A 88 12.26 2.56 -26.40
CA PRO A 88 11.06 3.32 -26.04
C PRO A 88 9.85 2.42 -25.77
N GLN A 89 9.66 1.36 -26.57
CA GLN A 89 8.59 0.38 -26.36
C GLN A 89 8.73 -0.35 -25.02
N HIS A 90 9.95 -0.75 -24.65
CA HIS A 90 10.20 -1.39 -23.37
C HIS A 90 9.89 -0.46 -22.18
N ARG A 91 10.19 0.84 -22.30
CA ARG A 91 9.76 1.83 -21.31
C ARG A 91 8.24 1.89 -21.18
N ASP A 92 7.53 1.86 -22.30
CA ASP A 92 6.06 1.90 -22.31
C ASP A 92 5.47 0.61 -21.70
N GLU A 93 6.09 -0.55 -21.93
CA GLU A 93 5.74 -1.81 -21.27
C GLU A 93 5.95 -1.77 -19.76
N VAL A 94 7.10 -1.23 -19.29
CA VAL A 94 7.36 -1.01 -17.85
C VAL A 94 6.32 -0.07 -17.26
N PHE A 95 5.97 1.00 -17.96
CA PHE A 95 4.97 1.97 -17.52
C PHE A 95 3.59 1.32 -17.42
N ALA A 96 3.16 0.59 -18.46
CA ALA A 96 1.88 -0.10 -18.50
C ALA A 96 1.75 -1.13 -17.37
N ALA A 97 2.80 -1.93 -17.12
CA ALA A 97 2.84 -2.88 -16.03
C ALA A 97 2.64 -2.22 -14.65
N ILE A 98 3.19 -1.02 -14.43
CA ILE A 98 2.98 -0.28 -13.18
C ILE A 98 1.54 0.23 -13.08
N ILE A 99 0.95 0.71 -14.18
CA ILE A 99 -0.44 1.18 -14.19
C ILE A 99 -1.41 0.03 -13.90
N GLU A 100 -1.26 -1.10 -14.59
CA GLU A 100 -2.09 -2.29 -14.36
C GLU A 100 -1.97 -2.79 -12.91
N ALA A 101 -0.78 -2.75 -12.32
CA ALA A 101 -0.61 -3.08 -10.90
C ALA A 101 -1.24 -2.06 -9.94
N LEU A 102 -1.29 -0.78 -10.30
CA LEU A 102 -1.96 0.25 -9.51
C LEU A 102 -3.47 0.06 -9.57
N GLU A 103 -4.05 -0.17 -10.75
CA GLU A 103 -5.48 -0.41 -10.95
C GLU A 103 -5.94 -1.60 -10.09
N GLY A 104 -5.23 -2.73 -10.12
CA GLY A 104 -5.59 -3.88 -9.29
C GLY A 104 -5.47 -3.64 -7.78
N LEU A 105 -4.57 -2.75 -7.33
CA LEU A 105 -4.48 -2.39 -5.91
C LEU A 105 -5.54 -1.38 -5.49
N GLU A 106 -5.99 -0.52 -6.41
CA GLU A 106 -7.09 0.40 -6.16
C GLU A 106 -8.41 -0.38 -6.01
N GLU A 107 -8.63 -1.38 -6.85
CA GLU A 107 -9.74 -2.35 -6.69
C GLU A 107 -9.64 -3.11 -5.36
N GLU A 108 -8.48 -3.67 -5.02
CA GLU A 108 -8.25 -4.36 -3.72
C GLU A 108 -8.51 -3.44 -2.52
N LEU A 109 -8.14 -2.16 -2.64
CA LEU A 109 -8.36 -1.17 -1.57
C LEU A 109 -9.85 -0.87 -1.39
N GLU A 110 -10.57 -0.64 -2.49
CA GLU A 110 -12.01 -0.38 -2.45
C GLU A 110 -12.76 -1.56 -1.80
N GLU A 111 -12.44 -2.79 -2.19
CA GLU A 111 -13.03 -4.00 -1.59
C GLU A 111 -12.77 -4.08 -0.07
N LEU A 112 -11.52 -3.85 0.37
CA LEU A 112 -11.18 -3.88 1.80
C LEU A 112 -11.84 -2.77 2.61
N GLU A 113 -11.99 -1.58 2.03
CA GLU A 113 -12.67 -0.46 2.68
C GLU A 113 -14.18 -0.71 2.81
N GLU A 114 -14.81 -1.34 1.81
CA GLU A 114 -16.21 -1.77 1.88
C GLU A 114 -16.41 -2.86 2.94
N GLU A 115 -15.57 -3.90 2.97
CA GLU A 115 -15.64 -4.98 3.99
C GLU A 115 -15.51 -4.42 5.41
N ALA A 116 -14.53 -3.55 5.65
CA ALA A 116 -14.33 -2.93 6.96
C ALA A 116 -15.53 -2.07 7.39
N PHE A 117 -16.19 -1.39 6.45
CA PHE A 117 -17.39 -0.60 6.74
C PHE A 117 -18.56 -1.48 7.20
N PHE A 118 -18.80 -2.62 6.52
CA PHE A 118 -19.86 -3.55 6.92
C PHE A 118 -19.58 -4.21 8.28
N GLU A 119 -18.33 -4.57 8.59
CA GLU A 119 -17.96 -5.10 9.90
C GLU A 119 -18.23 -4.08 11.02
N GLU A 120 -17.92 -2.79 10.81
CA GLU A 120 -18.22 -1.74 11.77
C GLU A 120 -19.74 -1.53 11.97
N GLU A 121 -20.56 -1.59 10.91
CA GLU A 121 -22.02 -1.49 11.03
C GLU A 121 -22.64 -2.70 11.77
N GLU A 122 -22.17 -3.92 11.52
CA GLU A 122 -22.65 -5.12 12.24
C GLU A 122 -22.30 -5.09 13.73
N GLU A 123 -21.09 -4.64 14.10
CA GLU A 123 -20.70 -4.47 15.51
C GLU A 123 -21.58 -3.43 16.23
N GLU A 124 -21.94 -2.32 15.56
CA GLU A 124 -22.85 -1.31 16.12
C GLU A 124 -24.28 -1.84 16.30
N GLU A 125 -24.81 -2.65 15.36
CA GLU A 125 -26.12 -3.28 15.50
C GLU A 125 -26.16 -4.31 16.65
N GLU A 126 -25.12 -5.13 16.83
CA GLU A 126 -25.03 -6.08 17.95
C GLU A 126 -24.90 -5.37 19.32
N GLU A 127 -24.17 -4.26 19.40
CA GLU A 127 -24.06 -3.48 20.65
C GLU A 127 -25.41 -2.84 21.05
N ILE A 128 -26.23 -2.44 20.07
CA ILE A 128 -27.57 -1.88 20.31
C ILE A 128 -28.54 -2.96 20.82
N ASP A 129 -28.51 -4.18 20.27
CA ASP A 129 -29.42 -5.28 20.68
C ASP A 129 -29.11 -5.80 22.10
N LEU A 130 -27.84 -5.77 22.53
CA LEU A 130 -27.44 -6.14 23.90
C LEU A 130 -27.76 -5.07 24.95
N GLY A 131 -27.92 -3.81 24.53
CA GLY A 131 -28.27 -2.69 25.43
C GLY A 131 -29.73 -2.71 25.90
N ASP A 132 -30.64 -3.29 25.13
CA ASP A 132 -32.09 -3.26 25.38
C ASP A 132 -32.58 -4.43 26.27
N PHE A 133 -31.71 -5.39 26.61
CA PHE A 133 -32.03 -6.54 27.46
C PHE A 133 -31.76 -6.34 28.97
N SER A 134 -31.57 -5.10 29.43
CA SER A 134 -31.34 -4.78 30.85
C SER A 134 -32.55 -4.17 31.60
N LEU A 135 -33.77 -4.29 31.06
CA LEU A 135 -34.99 -3.88 31.75
C LEU A 135 -35.42 -4.90 32.81
N ASP A 136 -35.18 -4.52 34.06
CA ASP A 136 -35.94 -4.86 35.27
C ASP A 136 -36.12 -6.35 35.60
N LEU A 137 -35.09 -6.94 36.20
CA LEU A 137 -35.24 -8.06 37.15
C LEU A 137 -34.97 -7.57 38.57
N ASP A 138 -35.65 -6.49 38.97
CA ASP A 138 -35.80 -6.12 40.38
C ASP A 138 -37.19 -6.56 40.89
N LEU A 139 -37.15 -7.54 41.81
CA LEU A 139 -38.11 -7.94 42.85
C LEU A 139 -39.29 -8.87 42.51
#